data_AF-A0A645C916-F1
#
_entry.id   AF-A0A645C916-F1
#
_cell.length_a   1.000
_cell.length_b   1.000
_cell.length_c   1.000
_cell.angle_alpha   90.00
_cell.angle_beta   90.00
_cell.angle_gamma   90.00
#
_symmetry.space_group_name_H-M   'P 1'
#
loop_
_entity.id
_entity.type
_entity.pdbx_description
1 polymer ?
#
loop_
_entity_poly.entity_id
_entity_poly.type
_entity_poly.pdbx_seq_one_letter_code
_entity_poly.pdbx_strand_id
1 'polypeptide(L)'
;MQTGTSYLEHVKKVPGVKEVKNFPTDEAARSALASKRVDAWVTDRFVAKEMLAKAPKAGFKTGDMLFIEQVAAAVSKGNTGLADAYNKALKELIADGTIPAISKKYFQEDVTCK
;
A
#
# COMPACT_ATOMS: atom_id res chain seq x y z
N MET A 1 -9.61 -1.89 -8.15
CA MET A 1 -8.57 -2.21 -7.15
C MET A 1 -8.15 -3.66 -7.28
N GLN A 2 -7.01 -4.06 -6.72
CA GLN A 2 -6.59 -5.46 -6.70
C GLN A 2 -7.46 -6.30 -5.74
N THR A 3 -7.80 -7.52 -6.15
CA THR A 3 -8.51 -8.51 -5.32
C THR A 3 -7.68 -8.93 -4.10
N GLY A 4 -8.32 -9.12 -2.95
CA GLY A 4 -7.67 -9.63 -1.74
C GLY A 4 -6.93 -8.57 -0.92
N THR A 5 -7.15 -7.29 -1.22
CA THR A 5 -6.55 -6.15 -0.52
C THR A 5 -7.48 -5.59 0.55
N SER A 6 -6.91 -4.84 1.50
CA SER A 6 -7.65 -4.05 2.48
C SER A 6 -8.57 -3.00 1.83
N TYR A 7 -8.22 -2.52 0.62
CA TYR A 7 -8.89 -1.45 -0.11
C TYR A 7 -10.40 -1.67 -0.24
N LEU A 8 -10.84 -2.90 -0.48
CA LEU A 8 -12.24 -3.23 -0.72
C LEU A 8 -13.12 -2.89 0.48
N GLU A 9 -12.69 -3.25 1.69
CA GLU A 9 -13.45 -3.04 2.91
C GLU A 9 -13.54 -1.55 3.28
N HIS A 10 -12.55 -0.75 2.88
CA HIS A 10 -12.56 0.69 3.11
C HIS A 10 -13.34 1.45 2.04
N VAL A 11 -13.25 1.08 0.76
CA VAL A 11 -13.97 1.75 -0.32
C VAL A 11 -15.48 1.57 -0.20
N LYS A 12 -15.96 0.44 0.31
CA LYS A 12 -17.39 0.25 0.61
C LYS A 12 -17.96 1.29 1.59
N LYS A 13 -17.10 1.93 2.38
CA LYS A 13 -17.49 2.96 3.37
C LYS A 13 -17.44 4.37 2.78
N VAL A 14 -16.91 4.55 1.56
CA VAL A 14 -16.82 5.85 0.90
C VAL A 14 -18.18 6.17 0.27
N PRO A 15 -18.82 7.29 0.65
CA PRO A 15 -20.11 7.67 0.08
C PRO A 15 -19.98 8.00 -1.41
N GLY A 16 -21.01 7.67 -2.19
CA GLY A 16 -21.08 8.01 -3.62
C GLY A 16 -20.38 7.02 -4.56
N VAL A 17 -19.75 5.97 -4.06
CA VAL A 17 -19.21 4.88 -4.89
C VAL A 17 -20.37 4.06 -5.45
N LYS A 18 -20.54 4.07 -6.77
CA LYS A 18 -21.62 3.34 -7.46
C LYS A 18 -21.29 1.86 -7.70
N GLU A 19 -20.05 1.57 -8.07
CA GLU A 19 -19.58 0.23 -8.42
C GLU A 19 -18.13 0.07 -8.00
N VAL A 20 -17.77 -1.13 -7.52
CA VAL A 20 -16.38 -1.51 -7.23
C VAL A 20 -15.97 -2.64 -8.15
N LYS A 21 -14.92 -2.41 -8.95
CA LYS A 21 -14.33 -3.42 -9.83
C LYS A 21 -13.02 -3.97 -9.24
N ASN A 22 -12.98 -5.28 -9.10
CA ASN A 22 -11.81 -6.04 -8.66
C ASN A 22 -11.02 -6.57 -9.86
N PHE A 23 -9.70 -6.51 -9.74
CA PHE A 23 -8.76 -6.97 -10.76
C PHE A 23 -7.75 -7.93 -10.12
N PRO A 24 -7.22 -8.91 -10.87
CA PRO A 24 -6.27 -9.89 -10.33
C PRO A 24 -4.95 -9.24 -9.88
N THR A 25 -4.54 -8.16 -10.54
CA THR A 25 -3.32 -7.41 -10.18
C THR A 25 -3.59 -5.91 -10.10
N ASP A 26 -2.72 -5.21 -9.40
CA ASP A 26 -2.80 -3.75 -9.26
C ASP A 26 -2.51 -3.03 -10.59
N GLU A 27 -1.63 -3.59 -11.43
CA GLU A 27 -1.37 -3.08 -12.79
C GLU A 27 -2.60 -3.18 -13.69
N ALA A 28 -3.38 -4.25 -13.56
CA ALA A 28 -4.63 -4.41 -14.30
C ALA A 28 -5.66 -3.35 -13.86
N ALA A 29 -5.75 -3.06 -12.56
CA ALA A 29 -6.59 -1.98 -12.03
C ALA A 29 -6.13 -0.59 -12.55
N ARG A 30 -4.83 -0.31 -12.51
CA ARG A 30 -4.25 0.92 -13.08
C ARG A 30 -4.51 1.05 -14.58
N SER A 31 -4.37 -0.04 -15.34
CA SER A 31 -4.62 -0.05 -16.79
C SER A 31 -6.08 0.18 -17.13
N ALA A 32 -7.01 -0.28 -16.28
CA ALA A 32 -8.42 0.03 -16.40
C ALA A 32 -8.70 1.53 -16.23
N LEU A 33 -8.00 2.20 -15.30
CA LEU A 33 -8.08 3.65 -15.17
C LEU A 33 -7.49 4.37 -16.39
N ALA A 34 -6.31 3.94 -16.86
CA ALA A 34 -5.67 4.49 -18.05
C ALA A 34 -6.57 4.43 -19.30
N SER A 35 -7.31 3.32 -19.44
CA SER A 35 -8.26 3.08 -20.54
C SER A 35 -9.68 3.59 -20.27
N LYS A 36 -9.89 4.34 -19.18
CA LYS A 36 -11.18 4.92 -18.79
C LYS A 36 -12.31 3.91 -18.57
N ARG A 37 -11.98 2.66 -18.21
CA ARG A 37 -12.98 1.62 -17.84
C ARG A 37 -13.45 1.73 -16.39
N VAL A 38 -12.73 2.50 -15.59
CA VAL A 38 -13.05 2.91 -14.21
C VAL A 38 -12.68 4.37 -14.03
N ASP A 39 -13.34 5.04 -13.10
CA ASP A 39 -13.10 6.47 -12.81
C ASP A 39 -11.96 6.70 -11.82
N ALA A 40 -11.67 5.70 -10.98
CA ALA A 40 -10.63 5.77 -9.96
C ALA A 40 -9.93 4.42 -9.77
N TRP A 41 -8.66 4.48 -9.35
CA TRP A 41 -7.85 3.35 -8.92
C TRP A 41 -7.38 3.60 -7.50
N VAL A 42 -7.75 2.69 -6.60
CA VAL A 42 -7.33 2.72 -5.19
C VAL A 42 -6.17 1.75 -5.02
N THR A 43 -5.06 2.26 -4.48
CA THR A 43 -3.78 1.57 -4.23
C THR A 43 -3.06 2.23 -3.05
N ASP A 44 -1.93 1.66 -2.64
CA ASP A 44 -1.04 2.22 -1.63
C ASP A 44 -0.42 3.56 -2.08
N ARG A 45 -0.22 4.47 -1.11
CA ARG A 45 0.28 5.83 -1.39
C ARG A 45 1.67 5.84 -2.02
N PHE A 46 2.54 4.90 -1.65
CA PHE A 46 3.89 4.83 -2.17
C PHE A 46 3.90 4.24 -3.57
N VAL A 47 3.02 3.27 -3.86
CA VAL A 47 2.78 2.78 -5.23
C VAL A 47 2.31 3.91 -6.14
N ALA A 48 1.34 4.71 -5.69
CA ALA A 48 0.87 5.88 -6.44
C ALA A 48 1.98 6.92 -6.67
N LYS A 49 2.77 7.24 -5.62
CA LYS A 49 3.91 8.17 -5.68
C LYS A 49 4.97 7.69 -6.68
N GLU A 50 5.36 6.43 -6.61
CA GLU A 50 6.35 5.83 -7.51
C GLU A 50 5.86 5.84 -8.97
N MET A 51 4.59 5.51 -9.20
CA MET A 51 3.97 5.53 -10.52
C MET A 51 4.01 6.94 -11.13
N LEU A 52 3.59 7.96 -10.38
CA LEU A 52 3.63 9.36 -10.84
C LEU A 52 5.05 9.84 -11.13
N ALA A 53 6.03 9.42 -10.33
CA ALA A 53 7.44 9.73 -10.57
C ALA A 53 7.98 9.08 -11.86
N LYS A 54 7.60 7.83 -12.13
CA LYS A 54 8.07 7.06 -13.30
C LYS A 54 7.38 7.46 -14.60
N ALA A 55 6.11 7.87 -14.56
CA ALA A 55 5.36 8.28 -15.74
C ALA A 55 4.56 9.57 -15.49
N PRO A 56 5.24 10.72 -15.34
CA PRO A 56 4.61 12.01 -15.06
C PRO A 56 3.67 12.48 -16.17
N LYS A 57 3.82 11.96 -17.39
CA LYS A 57 2.97 12.27 -18.55
C LYS A 57 1.72 11.38 -18.66
N ALA A 58 1.51 10.45 -17.73
CA ALA A 58 0.36 9.54 -17.77
C ALA A 58 -0.98 10.24 -17.44
N GLY A 59 -0.94 11.48 -16.95
CA GLY A 59 -2.15 12.27 -16.67
C GLY A 59 -2.92 11.85 -15.42
N PHE A 60 -2.38 10.95 -14.61
CA PHE A 60 -2.96 10.58 -13.32
C PHE A 60 -2.76 11.68 -12.28
N LYS A 61 -3.67 11.72 -11.31
CA LYS A 61 -3.62 12.61 -10.15
C LYS A 61 -3.96 11.79 -8.90
N THR A 62 -3.30 12.09 -7.79
CA THR A 62 -3.65 11.52 -6.49
C THR A 62 -4.87 12.23 -5.92
N GLY A 63 -5.78 11.46 -5.32
CA GLY A 63 -6.84 11.97 -4.46
C GLY A 63 -6.43 11.94 -2.99
N ASP A 64 -7.41 12.12 -2.11
CA ASP A 64 -7.22 12.07 -0.67
C ASP A 64 -6.96 10.65 -0.14
N MET A 65 -6.28 10.55 0.99
CA MET A 65 -6.10 9.29 1.71
C MET A 65 -7.46 8.78 2.21
N LEU A 66 -7.80 7.53 1.88
CA LEU A 66 -9.06 6.92 2.31
C LEU A 66 -9.00 6.35 3.72
N PHE A 67 -7.83 5.85 4.13
CA PHE A 67 -7.57 5.26 5.44
C PHE A 67 -6.06 5.11 5.69
N ILE A 68 -5.69 4.80 6.94
CA ILE A 68 -4.32 4.47 7.33
C ILE A 68 -4.29 3.00 7.71
N GLU A 69 -3.30 2.27 7.22
CA GLU A 69 -3.03 0.88 7.59
C GLU A 69 -1.63 0.73 8.17
N GLN A 70 -1.49 -0.22 9.10
CA GLN A 70 -0.21 -0.64 9.65
C GLN A 70 0.18 -1.97 9.01
N VAL A 71 1.31 -1.97 8.30
CA VAL A 71 1.84 -3.16 7.62
C VAL A 71 2.71 -3.95 8.60
N ALA A 72 2.49 -5.26 8.68
CA ALA A 72 3.22 -6.16 9.57
C ALA A 72 3.52 -7.50 8.89
N ALA A 73 4.52 -8.21 9.40
CA ALA A 73 4.74 -9.60 9.03
C ALA A 73 3.69 -10.50 9.69
N ALA A 74 3.22 -11.51 8.96
CA ALA A 74 2.30 -12.52 9.46
C ALA A 74 3.04 -13.85 9.64
N VAL A 75 2.74 -14.54 10.74
CA VAL A 75 3.18 -15.92 11.00
C VAL A 75 1.95 -16.82 11.21
N SER A 76 2.13 -18.15 11.10
CA SER A 76 1.07 -19.11 11.39
C SER A 76 0.49 -18.90 12.79
N LYS A 77 -0.83 -18.99 12.92
CA LYS A 77 -1.54 -18.79 14.19
C LYS A 77 -0.98 -19.72 15.27
N GLY A 78 -0.63 -19.16 16.43
CA GLY A 78 -0.05 -19.89 17.56
C GLY A 78 1.48 -20.03 17.53
N ASN A 79 2.15 -19.63 16.45
CA ASN A 79 3.61 -19.64 16.38
C ASN A 79 4.23 -18.42 17.07
N THR A 80 4.10 -18.35 18.39
CA THR A 80 4.58 -17.24 19.20
C THR A 80 6.10 -17.11 19.19
N GLY A 81 6.83 -18.23 19.17
CA GLY A 81 8.30 -18.22 19.13
C GLY A 81 8.88 -17.47 17.91
N LEU A 82 8.31 -17.69 16.71
CA LEU A 82 8.74 -16.95 15.52
C LEU A 82 8.28 -15.49 15.56
N ALA A 83 7.06 -15.23 16.04
CA ALA A 83 6.55 -13.86 16.18
C ALA A 83 7.45 -13.03 17.10
N ASP A 84 7.84 -13.57 18.25
CA ASP A 84 8.66 -12.89 19.24
C ASP A 84 10.08 -12.63 18.72
N ALA A 85 10.68 -13.62 18.05
CA ALA A 85 11.99 -13.47 17.42
C ALA A 85 11.97 -12.41 16.31
N TYR A 86 10.94 -12.40 15.45
CA TYR A 86 10.77 -11.40 14.40
C TYR A 86 10.59 -9.99 14.99
N ASN A 87 9.73 -9.85 16.00
CA ASN A 87 9.47 -8.56 16.66
C ASN A 87 10.74 -8.02 17.33
N LYS A 88 11.52 -8.88 18.00
CA LYS A 88 12.81 -8.50 18.60
C LYS A 88 13.78 -8.00 17.54
N ALA A 89 13.99 -8.78 16.47
CA ALA A 89 14.91 -8.40 15.39
C ALA A 89 14.47 -7.11 14.70
N LEU A 90 13.18 -6.95 14.39
CA LEU A 90 12.65 -5.73 13.79
C LEU A 90 12.89 -4.51 14.69
N LYS A 91 12.68 -4.64 16.01
CA LYS A 91 12.94 -3.57 16.97
C LYS A 91 14.41 -3.18 17.02
N GLU A 92 15.31 -4.16 17.02
CA GLU A 92 16.77 -3.92 16.99
C GLU A 92 17.19 -3.19 15.71
N LEU A 93 16.68 -3.63 14.54
CA LEU A 93 16.96 -3.00 13.24
C LEU A 93 16.33 -1.62 13.04
N ILE A 94 15.24 -1.32 13.76
CA ILE A 94 14.71 0.04 13.82
C ILE A 94 15.62 0.91 14.69
N ALA A 95 16.03 0.41 15.86
CA ALA A 95 16.85 1.15 16.81
C ALA A 95 18.27 1.45 16.28
N ASP A 96 18.86 0.53 15.51
CA ASP A 96 20.19 0.73 14.91
C ASP A 96 20.19 1.55 13.62
N GLY A 97 19.00 1.93 13.11
CA GLY A 97 18.85 2.75 11.92
C GLY A 97 18.82 1.99 10.59
N THR A 98 18.91 0.66 10.59
CA THR A 98 18.87 -0.16 9.37
C THR A 98 17.54 -0.03 8.64
N ILE A 99 16.42 -0.19 9.35
CA ILE A 99 15.07 -0.04 8.73
C ILE A 99 14.84 1.39 8.23
N PRO A 100 15.13 2.46 8.99
CA PRO A 100 15.10 3.83 8.47
C PRO A 100 15.95 4.05 7.20
N ALA A 101 17.15 3.47 7.13
CA ALA A 101 18.01 3.57 5.95
C ALA A 101 17.41 2.86 4.72
N ILE A 102 16.86 1.66 4.91
CA ILE A 102 16.12 0.93 3.87
C ILE A 102 14.90 1.74 3.43
N SER A 103 14.14 2.28 4.37
CA SER A 103 12.95 3.07 4.09
C SER A 103 13.26 4.28 3.18
N LYS A 104 14.29 5.06 3.53
CA LYS A 104 14.74 6.20 2.72
C LYS A 104 15.24 5.78 1.34
N LYS A 105 15.91 4.63 1.22
CA LYS A 105 16.38 4.11 -0.07
C LYS A 105 15.23 3.85 -1.06
N TYR A 106 14.11 3.30 -0.59
CA TYR A 106 12.99 2.93 -1.46
C TYR A 106 11.93 4.03 -1.59
N PHE A 107 11.66 4.79 -0.53
CA PHE A 107 10.55 5.75 -0.49
C PHE A 107 10.98 7.22 -0.48
N GLN A 108 12.29 7.49 -0.36
CA GLN A 108 12.89 8.82 -0.22
C GLN A 108 12.45 9.57 1.05
N GLU A 109 11.83 8.86 1.98
CA GLU A 109 11.40 9.34 3.28
C GLU A 109 11.40 8.17 4.26
N ASP A 110 11.38 8.45 5.56
CA ASP A 110 11.24 7.42 6.59
C ASP A 110 9.75 7.14 6.85
N VAL A 111 9.32 5.92 6.55
CA VAL A 111 7.93 5.45 6.59
C VAL A 111 7.66 4.53 7.77
N THR A 112 8.62 4.39 8.69
CA THR A 112 8.42 3.60 9.90
C THR A 112 7.23 4.12 10.71
N CYS A 113 6.45 3.18 11.28
CA CYS A 113 5.35 3.53 12.18
C CYS A 113 5.91 4.21 13.42
N LYS A 114 5.25 5.29 13.88
CA LYS A 114 5.61 6.04 15.08
C LYS A 114 4.62 5.77 16.20
#